data_AF-A0A151WQ05-F1
#
_entry.id   AF-A0A151WQ05-F1
#
_cell.length_a   1.000
_cell.length_b   1.000
_cell.length_c   1.000
_cell.angle_alpha   90.00
_cell.angle_beta   90.00
_cell.angle_gamma   90.00
#
_symmetry.space_group_name_H-M   'P 1'
#
loop_
_entity.id
_entity.type
_entity.pdbx_description
1 polymer ?
#
loop_
_entity_poly.entity_id
_entity_poly.type
_entity_poly.pdbx_seq_one_letter_code
_entity_poly.pdbx_strand_id
1 'polypeptide(L)'
;MEKVSLYDPERDIVVDVTLSPEDILRAQNDLTFATSLLNAAVKDKNITKDTERRRAHRIPRFFKRTSLEFDLSIKSVYSMYRWSTAAVLLLLDTYKIFQDKFSSRKYSHKKIWDEISAILVEKGHTTTGPQCAAKLRSLKKSYKSVKDHNNVSGNDRRTWQFYEVQEKLKM
;
A
#
# COMPACT_ATOMS: atom_id res chain seq x y z
N MET A 1 -7.09 -27.69 24.38
CA MET A 1 -6.92 -26.91 23.14
C MET A 1 -6.76 -25.45 23.53
N GLU A 2 -5.84 -24.74 22.89
CA GLU A 2 -5.51 -23.34 23.15
C GLU A 2 -5.87 -22.48 21.95
N LYS A 3 -6.22 -21.21 22.21
CA LYS A 3 -6.62 -20.26 21.18
C LYS A 3 -5.40 -19.50 20.68
N VAL A 4 -5.11 -19.58 19.39
CA VAL A 4 -3.97 -18.92 18.75
C VAL A 4 -4.47 -18.01 17.64
N SER A 5 -4.01 -16.76 17.63
CA SER A 5 -4.34 -15.77 16.59
C SER A 5 -3.32 -15.86 15.45
N LEU A 6 -3.79 -16.22 14.26
CA LEU A 6 -2.99 -16.24 13.04
C LEU A 6 -3.29 -14.99 12.20
N TYR A 7 -2.25 -14.29 11.78
CA TYR A 7 -2.37 -13.08 10.95
C TYR A 7 -2.17 -13.44 9.47
N ASP A 8 -3.15 -13.11 8.63
CA ASP A 8 -3.06 -13.19 7.17
C ASP A 8 -2.62 -11.84 6.60
N PRO A 9 -1.35 -11.69 6.16
CA PRO A 9 -0.86 -10.44 5.59
C PRO A 9 -1.44 -10.13 4.20
N GLU A 10 -1.97 -11.12 3.46
CA GLU A 10 -2.55 -10.88 2.14
C GLU A 10 -3.94 -10.24 2.23
N ARG A 11 -4.66 -10.56 3.31
CA ARG A 11 -6.04 -10.14 3.53
C ARG A 11 -6.20 -9.11 4.66
N ASP A 12 -5.13 -8.80 5.39
CA ASP A 12 -5.13 -7.93 6.57
C ASP A 12 -6.17 -8.37 7.62
N ILE A 13 -6.27 -9.69 7.85
CA ILE A 13 -7.21 -10.28 8.79
C ILE A 13 -6.48 -11.11 9.85
N VAL A 14 -6.97 -11.01 11.08
CA VAL A 14 -6.58 -11.91 12.17
C VAL A 14 -7.66 -12.98 12.30
N VAL A 15 -7.23 -14.24 12.33
CA VAL A 15 -8.11 -15.38 12.49
C VAL A 15 -7.71 -16.15 13.73
N ASP A 16 -8.66 -16.31 14.64
CA ASP A 16 -8.46 -17.07 15.85
C ASP A 16 -8.75 -18.55 15.56
N VAL A 17 -7.78 -19.41 15.82
CA VAL A 17 -7.89 -20.86 15.62
C VAL A 17 -7.62 -21.56 16.95
N THR A 18 -8.45 -22.53 17.28
CA THR A 18 -8.32 -23.34 18.50
C THR A 18 -7.58 -24.63 18.16
N LEU A 19 -6.38 -24.83 18.71
CA LEU A 19 -5.47 -25.93 18.36
C LEU A 19 -5.01 -26.74 19.57
N SER A 20 -4.56 -27.97 19.35
CA SER A 20 -3.86 -28.73 20.39
C SER A 20 -2.41 -28.21 20.55
N PRO A 21 -1.77 -28.40 21.72
CA PRO A 21 -0.36 -28.01 21.92
C PRO A 21 0.60 -28.64 20.89
N GLU A 22 0.33 -29.86 20.45
CA GLU A 22 1.11 -30.54 19.41
C GLU A 22 0.96 -29.87 18.05
N ASP A 23 -0.26 -29.45 17.69
CA ASP A 23 -0.54 -28.73 16.45
C ASP A 23 0.05 -27.32 16.44
N ILE A 24 0.18 -26.67 17.60
CA ILE A 24 0.82 -25.35 17.73
C ILE A 24 2.31 -25.47 17.40
N LEU A 25 3.00 -26.47 17.97
CA LEU A 25 4.41 -26.74 17.68
C LEU A 25 4.62 -27.15 16.22
N ARG A 26 3.67 -27.92 15.67
CA ARG A 26 3.70 -28.30 14.26
C ARG A 26 3.55 -27.07 13.36
N ALA A 27 2.61 -26.17 13.66
CA ALA A 27 2.40 -24.95 12.88
C ALA A 27 3.61 -23.99 12.92
N GLN A 28 4.41 -24.02 13.99
CA GLN A 28 5.64 -23.22 14.07
C GLN A 28 6.76 -23.75 13.17
N ASN A 29 6.84 -25.07 12.97
CA ASN A 29 7.93 -25.71 12.21
C ASN A 29 7.53 -26.10 10.78
N ASP A 30 6.23 -26.20 10.50
CA ASP A 30 5.67 -26.62 9.22
C ASP A 30 4.81 -25.51 8.61
N LEU A 31 5.43 -24.76 7.70
CA LEU A 31 4.78 -23.65 6.98
C LEU A 31 3.58 -24.11 6.16
N THR A 32 3.58 -25.35 5.65
CA THR A 32 2.48 -25.88 4.85
C THR A 32 1.25 -26.15 5.72
N PHE A 33 1.49 -26.66 6.93
CA PHE A 33 0.45 -26.87 7.93
C PHE A 33 -0.13 -25.53 8.41
N ALA A 34 0.70 -24.54 8.73
CA ALA A 34 0.26 -23.19 9.11
C ALA A 34 -0.57 -22.51 8.01
N THR A 35 -0.15 -22.63 6.75
CA THR A 35 -0.88 -22.08 5.59
C THR A 35 -2.22 -22.78 5.37
N SER A 36 -2.27 -24.10 5.58
CA SER A 36 -3.51 -24.89 5.49
C SER A 36 -4.53 -24.46 6.56
N LEU A 37 -4.07 -24.28 7.80
CA LEU A 37 -4.87 -23.78 8.92
C LEU A 37 -5.49 -22.42 8.64
N LEU A 38 -4.69 -21.47 8.13
CA LEU A 38 -5.15 -20.13 7.79
C LEU A 38 -6.21 -20.17 6.68
N ASN A 39 -5.96 -20.93 5.61
CA ASN A 39 -6.89 -21.06 4.49
C ASN A 39 -8.22 -21.70 4.91
N ALA A 40 -8.19 -22.74 5.75
CA ALA A 40 -9.40 -23.36 6.29
C ALA A 40 -10.22 -22.35 7.09
N ALA A 41 -9.58 -21.60 8.00
CA ALA A 41 -10.26 -20.65 8.86
C ALA A 41 -10.78 -19.39 8.10
N VAL A 42 -10.15 -19.03 6.99
CA VAL A 42 -10.63 -17.96 6.08
C VAL A 42 -11.79 -18.42 5.18
N LYS A 43 -11.86 -19.71 4.85
CA LYS A 43 -12.96 -20.29 4.06
C LYS A 43 -14.28 -20.25 4.82
N ASP A 44 -14.25 -20.50 6.13
CA ASP A 44 -15.44 -20.42 6.99
C ASP A 44 -16.00 -18.99 7.10
N LYS A 45 -15.15 -17.95 6.98
CA LYS A 45 -15.58 -16.55 6.96
C LYS A 45 -16.13 -16.07 5.60
N ASN A 46 -15.86 -16.78 4.50
CA ASN A 46 -16.29 -16.36 3.15
C ASN A 46 -17.67 -16.89 2.72
N ILE A 47 -18.32 -17.72 3.53
CA ILE A 47 -19.67 -18.23 3.24
C ILE A 47 -20.76 -17.15 3.43
N THR A 48 -20.45 -16.00 4.05
CA THR A 48 -21.43 -14.93 4.34
C THR A 48 -21.33 -13.68 3.46
N LYS A 49 -20.49 -13.65 2.42
CA LYS A 49 -20.33 -12.45 1.55
C LYS A 49 -20.59 -12.67 0.05
N ASP A 50 -21.14 -13.82 -0.33
CA ASP A 50 -21.17 -14.27 -1.74
C ASP A 50 -22.30 -13.68 -2.61
N THR A 51 -22.81 -12.48 -2.34
CA THR A 51 -23.95 -11.91 -3.12
C THR A 51 -23.68 -10.60 -3.86
N GLU A 52 -22.48 -10.03 -3.85
CA GLU A 52 -22.19 -8.78 -4.61
C GLU A 52 -20.97 -8.95 -5.54
N ARG A 53 -21.01 -10.06 -6.28
CA ARG A 53 -20.85 -10.16 -7.73
C ARG A 53 -20.03 -9.06 -8.46
N ARG A 54 -18.82 -9.46 -8.86
CA ARG A 54 -18.30 -9.44 -10.25
C ARG A 54 -18.27 -8.09 -10.98
N ARG A 55 -17.06 -7.56 -11.17
CA ARG A 55 -16.59 -7.09 -12.49
C ARG A 55 -15.08 -7.28 -12.61
N ALA A 56 -14.73 -8.30 -13.39
CA ALA A 56 -13.38 -8.73 -13.73
C ALA A 56 -12.65 -7.70 -14.61
N HIS A 57 -11.32 -7.63 -14.50
CA HIS A 57 -10.42 -7.38 -15.64
C HIS A 57 -9.18 -8.27 -15.50
N ARG A 58 -9.09 -9.28 -16.39
CA ARG A 58 -7.91 -10.12 -16.64
C ARG A 58 -6.90 -9.33 -17.48
N ILE A 59 -5.59 -9.50 -17.22
CA ILE A 59 -4.52 -9.35 -18.24
C ILE A 59 -3.48 -10.50 -18.05
N PRO A 60 -2.87 -11.03 -19.13
CA PRO A 60 -2.41 -12.41 -19.23
C PRO A 60 -1.05 -12.76 -18.61
N ARG A 61 -0.91 -14.08 -18.40
CA ARG A 61 0.30 -14.85 -18.11
C ARG A 61 1.41 -14.56 -19.13
N PHE A 62 2.50 -13.94 -18.68
CA PHE A 62 3.81 -13.99 -19.36
C PHE A 62 4.87 -14.42 -18.34
N PHE A 63 4.84 -15.71 -18.00
CA PHE A 63 5.87 -16.33 -17.15
C PHE A 63 7.00 -16.82 -18.06
N LYS A 64 8.14 -16.10 -18.05
CA LYS A 64 9.45 -16.73 -18.24
C LYS A 64 10.17 -16.70 -16.89
N ARG A 65 10.28 -17.90 -16.30
CA ARG A 65 11.32 -18.37 -15.37
C ARG A 65 12.65 -17.66 -15.70
N THR A 66 13.40 -17.01 -14.80
CA THR A 66 13.95 -17.51 -13.53
C THR A 66 14.48 -16.29 -12.73
N SER A 67 13.92 -15.96 -11.55
CA SER A 67 14.48 -14.96 -10.60
C SER A 67 13.74 -14.90 -9.24
N LEU A 68 13.08 -15.99 -8.82
CA LEU A 68 12.11 -15.96 -7.71
C LEU A 68 12.71 -15.60 -6.34
N GLU A 69 14.02 -15.74 -6.15
CA GLU A 69 14.67 -15.40 -4.86
C GLU A 69 14.90 -13.89 -4.70
N PHE A 70 14.96 -13.12 -5.79
CA PHE A 70 15.15 -11.67 -5.70
C PHE A 70 13.82 -10.91 -5.50
N ASP A 71 12.69 -11.44 -5.96
CA ASP A 71 11.38 -10.75 -5.90
C ASP A 71 10.72 -10.78 -4.50
N LEU A 72 10.88 -11.88 -3.76
CA LEU A 72 10.31 -12.01 -2.41
C LEU A 72 11.02 -11.11 -1.38
N SER A 73 12.32 -10.90 -1.55
CA SER A 73 13.10 -9.93 -0.76
C SER A 73 12.63 -8.50 -1.03
N ILE A 74 12.41 -8.15 -2.30
CA ILE A 74 11.96 -6.82 -2.70
C ILE A 74 10.54 -6.50 -2.18
N LYS A 75 9.61 -7.47 -2.16
CA LYS A 75 8.26 -7.26 -1.59
C LYS A 75 8.26 -7.05 -0.07
N SER A 76 9.17 -7.70 0.65
CA SER A 76 9.36 -7.50 2.10
C SER A 76 9.96 -6.11 2.40
N VAL A 77 10.87 -5.63 1.56
CA VAL A 77 11.47 -4.28 1.67
C VAL A 77 10.50 -3.17 1.23
N TYR A 78 9.54 -3.46 0.34
CA TYR A 78 8.36 -2.62 0.09
C TYR A 78 7.33 -2.68 1.23
N SER A 79 7.81 -2.84 2.47
CA SER A 79 7.08 -2.58 3.70
C SER A 79 6.11 -1.42 3.49
N MET A 80 4.82 -1.67 3.78
CA MET A 80 3.77 -0.69 3.58
C MET A 80 3.98 0.47 4.56
N TYR A 81 4.75 1.47 4.14
CA TYR A 81 5.06 2.63 4.96
C TYR A 81 3.76 3.33 5.35
N ARG A 82 3.54 3.49 6.67
CA ARG A 82 2.36 4.16 7.21
C ARG A 82 2.55 5.67 7.17
N TRP A 83 1.95 6.28 6.14
CA TRP A 83 1.96 7.72 5.95
C TRP A 83 1.11 8.45 6.98
N SER A 84 1.76 9.06 7.98
CA SER A 84 1.13 10.04 8.87
C SER A 84 0.82 11.34 8.13
N THR A 85 -0.08 12.16 8.68
CA THR A 85 -0.41 13.48 8.11
C THR A 85 0.83 14.36 7.99
N ALA A 86 1.69 14.37 9.02
CA ALA A 86 2.95 15.11 9.01
C ALA A 86 3.88 14.66 7.86
N ALA A 87 4.02 13.34 7.64
CA ALA A 87 4.83 12.81 6.56
C ALA A 87 4.29 13.19 5.17
N VAL A 88 2.95 13.20 5.00
CA VAL A 88 2.31 13.61 3.75
C VAL A 88 2.53 15.10 3.48
N LEU A 89 2.37 15.95 4.49
CA LEU A 89 2.62 17.39 4.36
C LEU A 89 4.08 17.67 4.00
N LEU A 90 5.03 17.03 4.70
CA LEU A 90 6.44 17.16 4.39
C LEU A 90 6.78 16.69 2.97
N LEU A 91 6.17 15.58 2.50
CA LEU A 91 6.34 15.11 1.12
C LEU A 91 5.88 16.17 0.11
N LEU A 92 4.70 16.77 0.32
CA LEU A 92 4.14 17.77 -0.57
C LEU A 92 5.00 19.04 -0.62
N ASP A 93 5.44 19.52 0.54
CA ASP A 93 6.31 20.70 0.63
C ASP A 93 7.67 20.46 -0.01
N THR A 94 8.30 19.31 0.28
CA THR A 94 9.58 18.94 -0.31
C THR A 94 9.45 18.77 -1.82
N TYR A 95 8.39 18.11 -2.31
CA TYR A 95 8.15 17.96 -3.73
C TYR A 95 8.01 19.33 -4.44
N LYS A 96 7.37 20.31 -3.81
CA LYS A 96 7.24 21.67 -4.36
C LYS A 96 8.60 22.31 -4.63
N ILE A 97 9.54 22.18 -3.70
CA ILE A 97 10.91 22.72 -3.83
C ILE A 97 11.64 22.06 -5.01
N PHE A 98 11.39 20.78 -5.23
CA PHE A 98 12.06 20.00 -6.28
C PHE A 98 11.32 20.01 -7.62
N GLN A 99 10.17 20.67 -7.72
CA GLN A 99 9.32 20.65 -8.90
C GLN A 99 10.05 21.10 -10.18
N ASP A 100 10.88 22.14 -10.09
CA ASP A 100 11.65 22.65 -11.23
C ASP A 100 12.71 21.65 -11.70
N LYS A 101 13.29 20.88 -10.77
CA LYS A 101 14.24 19.82 -11.09
C LYS A 101 13.58 18.68 -11.88
N PHE A 102 12.29 18.39 -11.63
CA PHE A 102 11.55 17.38 -12.41
C PHE A 102 11.31 17.78 -13.87
N SER A 103 11.20 19.08 -14.12
CA SER A 103 11.03 19.64 -15.47
C SER A 103 12.34 19.73 -16.25
N SER A 104 13.48 19.70 -15.57
CA SER A 104 14.80 19.77 -16.18
C SER A 104 15.29 18.40 -16.67
N ARG A 105 15.74 18.33 -17.93
CA ARG A 105 16.35 17.12 -18.52
C ARG A 105 17.68 16.72 -17.86
N LYS A 106 18.29 17.64 -17.10
CA LYS A 106 19.60 17.42 -16.46
C LYS A 106 19.53 16.41 -15.31
N TYR A 107 18.37 16.26 -14.68
CA TYR A 107 18.22 15.46 -13.46
C TYR A 107 17.39 14.20 -13.72
N SER A 108 17.87 13.07 -13.21
CA SER A 108 17.10 11.82 -13.23
C SER A 108 15.98 11.89 -12.19
N HIS A 109 14.74 11.58 -12.59
CA HIS A 109 13.61 11.49 -11.67
C HIS A 109 13.87 10.52 -10.51
N LYS A 110 14.59 9.41 -10.76
CA LYS A 110 14.98 8.47 -9.71
C LYS A 110 15.81 9.17 -8.62
N LYS A 111 16.86 9.88 -9.01
CA LYS A 111 17.72 10.62 -8.08
C LYS A 111 16.96 11.67 -7.30
N ILE A 112 16.05 12.40 -7.96
CA ILE A 112 15.21 13.39 -7.28
C ILE A 112 14.33 12.73 -6.22
N TRP A 113 13.72 11.58 -6.53
CA TRP A 113 12.92 10.86 -5.55
C TRP A 113 13.74 10.33 -4.38
N ASP A 114 14.96 9.86 -4.65
CA ASP A 114 15.89 9.41 -3.61
C ASP A 114 16.32 10.60 -2.71
N GLU A 115 16.58 11.79 -3.29
CA GLU A 115 16.85 13.04 -2.54
C GLU A 115 15.67 13.46 -1.66
N ILE A 116 14.44 13.45 -2.21
CA ILE A 116 13.21 13.74 -1.44
C ILE A 116 13.07 12.75 -0.28
N SER A 117 13.30 11.48 -0.55
CA SER A 117 13.20 10.44 0.48
C SER A 117 14.24 10.62 1.58
N ALA A 118 15.46 11.04 1.25
CA ALA A 118 16.49 11.31 2.24
C ALA A 118 16.07 12.45 3.20
N ILE A 119 15.45 13.52 2.67
CA ILE A 119 14.90 14.61 3.49
C ILE A 119 13.81 14.11 4.44
N LEU A 120 12.92 13.23 3.96
CA LEU A 120 11.90 12.62 4.82
C LEU A 120 12.53 11.78 5.94
N VAL A 121 13.53 10.97 5.61
CA VAL A 121 14.25 10.13 6.58
C VAL A 121 14.95 10.99 7.64
N GLU A 122 15.60 12.09 7.25
CA GLU A 122 16.22 13.06 8.16
C GLU A 122 15.21 13.64 9.17
N LYS A 123 13.96 13.80 8.76
CA LYS A 123 12.86 14.28 9.60
C LYS A 123 12.16 13.16 10.38
N GLY A 124 12.70 11.94 10.38
CA GLY A 124 12.18 10.80 11.14
C GLY A 124 11.12 9.97 10.39
N HIS A 125 11.04 10.09 9.06
CA HIS A 125 10.11 9.34 8.22
C HIS A 125 10.87 8.34 7.34
N THR A 126 10.92 7.08 7.77
CA THR A 126 11.65 6.01 7.07
C THR A 126 10.96 5.59 5.77
N THR A 127 11.17 6.39 4.71
CA THR A 127 10.63 6.14 3.37
C THR A 127 11.73 5.85 2.36
N THR A 128 11.33 5.39 1.18
CA THR A 128 12.17 5.26 -0.03
C THR A 128 11.65 6.14 -1.16
N GLY A 129 12.52 6.45 -2.13
CA GLY A 129 12.14 7.24 -3.32
C GLY A 129 10.92 6.67 -4.07
N PRO A 130 10.86 5.35 -4.35
CA PRO A 130 9.68 4.73 -4.96
C PRO A 130 8.40 4.89 -4.12
N GLN A 131 8.47 4.77 -2.79
CA GLN A 131 7.33 4.99 -1.91
C GLN A 131 6.83 6.44 -1.96
N CYS A 132 7.75 7.42 -1.95
CA CYS A 132 7.42 8.85 -2.10
C CYS A 132 6.71 9.11 -3.44
N ALA A 133 7.25 8.58 -4.53
CA ALA A 133 6.68 8.73 -5.86
C ALA A 133 5.29 8.07 -5.97
N ALA A 134 5.11 6.87 -5.40
CA ALA A 134 3.82 6.18 -5.37
C ALA A 134 2.79 6.96 -4.55
N LYS A 135 3.19 7.47 -3.38
CA LYS A 135 2.30 8.28 -2.53
C LYS A 135 1.86 9.55 -3.22
N LEU A 136 2.77 10.30 -3.86
CA LEU A 136 2.40 11.52 -4.57
C LEU A 136 1.42 11.24 -5.71
N ARG A 137 1.65 10.18 -6.50
CA ARG A 137 0.70 9.77 -7.54
C ARG A 137 -0.69 9.49 -6.99
N SER A 138 -0.76 8.79 -5.85
CA SER A 138 -2.04 8.53 -5.18
C SER A 138 -2.73 9.82 -4.72
N LEU A 139 -1.99 10.77 -4.14
CA LEU A 139 -2.54 12.05 -3.70
C LEU A 139 -3.14 12.82 -4.90
N LYS A 140 -2.36 12.98 -5.98
CA LYS A 140 -2.83 13.62 -7.22
C LYS A 140 -4.09 12.98 -7.78
N LYS A 141 -4.17 11.64 -7.77
CA LYS A 141 -5.37 10.91 -8.20
C LYS A 141 -6.57 11.22 -7.30
N SER A 142 -6.41 11.22 -5.99
CA SER A 142 -7.48 11.55 -5.04
C SER A 142 -7.97 12.99 -5.22
N TYR A 143 -7.07 13.96 -5.32
CA TYR A 143 -7.42 15.36 -5.58
C TYR A 143 -8.20 15.51 -6.88
N LYS A 144 -7.71 14.93 -7.99
CA LYS A 144 -8.42 14.96 -9.26
C LYS A 144 -9.82 14.36 -9.13
N SER A 145 -9.96 13.21 -8.47
CA SER A 145 -11.27 12.58 -8.27
C SER A 145 -12.25 13.44 -7.47
N VAL A 146 -11.78 14.14 -6.44
CA VAL A 146 -12.62 15.04 -5.63
C VAL A 146 -12.99 16.29 -6.43
N LYS A 147 -12.01 16.89 -7.12
CA LYS A 147 -12.20 18.08 -7.94
C LYS A 147 -13.17 17.83 -9.09
N ASP A 148 -12.98 16.74 -9.83
CA ASP A 148 -13.84 16.35 -10.94
C ASP A 148 -15.28 16.09 -10.45
N HIS A 149 -15.45 15.42 -9.29
CA HIS A 149 -16.77 15.20 -8.71
C HIS A 149 -17.47 16.51 -8.32
N ASN A 150 -16.73 17.44 -7.71
CA ASN A 150 -17.23 18.72 -7.26
C ASN A 150 -17.51 19.70 -8.42
N ASN A 151 -16.95 19.47 -9.60
CA ASN A 151 -17.21 20.30 -10.78
C ASN A 151 -18.51 19.92 -11.52
N VAL A 152 -19.15 18.80 -11.17
CA VAL A 152 -20.41 18.36 -11.77
C VAL A 152 -21.58 19.01 -11.05
N SER A 153 -22.44 19.70 -11.80
CA SER A 153 -23.66 20.33 -11.28
C SER A 153 -24.64 19.27 -10.79
N GLY A 154 -25.25 19.50 -9.62
CA GLY A 154 -26.19 18.56 -8.99
C GLY A 154 -25.55 17.50 -8.08
N ASN A 155 -24.21 17.43 -8.01
CA ASN A 155 -23.53 16.58 -7.03
C ASN A 155 -23.40 17.27 -5.66
N ASP A 156 -23.48 16.47 -4.60
CA ASP A 156 -23.06 16.90 -3.28
C ASP A 156 -21.55 17.15 -3.23
N ARG A 157 -21.14 18.11 -2.40
CA ARG A 157 -19.72 18.46 -2.27
C ARG A 157 -18.97 17.38 -1.50
N ARG A 158 -17.92 16.83 -2.10
CA ARG A 158 -16.94 15.96 -1.42
C ARG A 158 -15.83 16.78 -0.78
N THR A 159 -15.50 16.43 0.46
CA THR A 159 -14.36 16.97 1.21
C THR A 159 -13.24 15.94 1.30
N TRP A 160 -12.00 16.41 1.27
CA TRP A 160 -10.83 15.57 1.51
C TRP A 160 -9.77 16.36 2.28
N GLN A 161 -9.18 15.74 3.30
CA GLN A 161 -8.28 16.41 4.26
C GLN A 161 -7.05 17.08 3.64
N PHE A 162 -6.61 16.66 2.45
CA PHE A 162 -5.48 17.25 1.74
C PHE A 162 -5.91 18.11 0.53
N TYR A 163 -7.22 18.35 0.35
CA TYR A 163 -7.75 19.06 -0.81
C TYR A 163 -7.23 20.50 -0.89
N GLU A 164 -7.36 21.27 0.20
CA GLU A 164 -6.89 22.66 0.24
C GLU A 164 -5.38 22.77 0.06
N VAL A 165 -4.64 21.84 0.66
CA VAL A 165 -3.17 21.79 0.53
C VAL A 165 -2.81 21.56 -0.94
N GLN A 166 -3.43 20.61 -1.62
CA GLN A 166 -3.17 20.38 -3.05
C GLN A 166 -3.65 21.53 -3.96
N GLU A 167 -4.80 22.14 -3.66
CA GLU A 167 -5.31 23.29 -4.42
C GLU A 167 -4.35 24.48 -4.33
N LYS A 168 -3.82 24.78 -3.13
CA LYS A 168 -2.80 25.82 -2.92
C LYS A 168 -1.50 25.53 -3.68
N LEU A 169 -1.14 24.26 -3.78
CA LEU A 169 0.06 23.82 -4.51
C LEU A 169 -0.13 23.81 -6.03
N LYS A 170 -1.38 23.90 -6.52
CA LYS A 170 -1.74 23.77 -7.95
C LYS A 170 -1.15 22.51 -8.61
N MET A 171 -1.12 21.40 -7.87
CA MET A 171 -0.46 20.13 -8.25
C MET A 171 -1.41 19.04 -8.71
#